data_AF-A0A5T8BG61-F1
#
_entry.id   AF-A0A5T8BG61-F1
#
_cell.length_a   1.000
_cell.length_b   1.000
_cell.length_c   1.000
_cell.angle_alpha   90.00
_cell.angle_beta   90.00
_cell.angle_gamma   90.00
#
_symmetry.space_group_name_H-M   'P 1'
#
loop_
_entity.id
_entity.type
_entity.pdbx_description
1 polymer ?
#
loop_
_entity_poly.entity_id
_entity_poly.type
_entity_poly.pdbx_seq_one_letter_code
_entity_poly.pdbx_strand_id
1 'polypeptide(L)'
;EATIGDDGYRLLSPARKKSFLHTLQEVHDASSSVAGRLYRLSSGHTHSAELLDLSVIMVKHFLWRERVFMAIILGGHDNDALKQVSVRSCALGRWYDGRGKTYSHLPAYRSLGEVHFRYHKLLNELIDRDVEDMTFRELSTELTTLEMLSQQLVGLIGQIQHHVTLLQNTVDR
;
A
#
# COMPACT_ATOMS: atom_id res chain seq x y z
N GLU A 1 60.49 36.00 -39.38
CA GLU A 1 59.80 35.47 -38.19
C GLU A 1 58.39 35.09 -38.59
N ALA A 2 58.02 33.82 -38.39
CA ALA A 2 56.69 33.32 -38.68
C ALA A 2 55.73 33.78 -37.58
N THR A 3 54.71 34.55 -37.96
CA THR A 3 53.53 34.84 -37.15
C THR A 3 52.86 33.52 -36.75
N ILE A 4 53.02 33.16 -35.47
CA ILE A 4 52.32 32.06 -34.82
C ILE A 4 50.83 32.40 -34.87
N GLY A 5 50.11 31.63 -35.68
CA GLY A 5 48.67 31.75 -35.87
C GLY A 5 47.93 31.52 -34.56
N ASP A 6 47.40 32.61 -34.02
CA ASP A 6 46.28 32.63 -33.09
C ASP A 6 45.01 32.20 -33.83
N ASP A 7 44.85 30.90 -34.09
CA ASP A 7 43.65 30.33 -34.73
C ASP A 7 43.15 29.09 -33.97
N GLY A 8 43.33 29.10 -32.64
CA GLY A 8 42.91 28.02 -31.73
C GLY A 8 41.41 27.99 -31.44
N TYR A 9 40.69 29.06 -31.79
CA TYR A 9 39.25 29.18 -31.61
C TYR A 9 38.58 29.42 -32.96
N ARG A 10 38.79 28.52 -33.93
CA ARG A 10 37.97 28.49 -35.14
C ARG A 10 36.51 28.33 -34.74
N LEU A 11 35.80 29.45 -34.70
CA LEU A 11 34.35 29.54 -34.62
C LEU A 11 33.78 28.54 -35.63
N LEU A 12 33.08 27.53 -35.12
CA LEU A 12 32.39 26.55 -35.96
C LEU A 12 31.62 27.29 -37.07
N SER A 13 31.72 26.79 -38.30
CA SER A 13 30.94 27.37 -39.40
C SER A 13 29.44 27.35 -39.06
N PRO A 14 28.63 28.29 -39.58
CA PRO A 14 27.20 28.34 -39.26
C PRO A 14 26.49 27.00 -39.48
N ALA A 15 26.86 26.25 -40.53
CA ALA A 15 26.34 24.91 -40.80
C ALA A 15 26.73 23.89 -39.70
N ARG A 16 27.98 23.92 -39.23
CA ARG A 16 28.44 23.04 -38.14
C ARG A 16 27.79 23.38 -36.80
N LYS A 17 27.61 24.67 -36.48
CA LYS A 17 26.86 25.12 -35.30
C LYS A 17 25.41 24.63 -35.34
N LYS A 18 24.73 24.78 -36.48
CA LYS A 18 23.35 24.31 -36.68
C LYS A 18 23.24 22.79 -36.52
N SER A 19 24.14 22.04 -37.15
CA SER A 19 24.19 20.58 -37.02
C SER A 19 24.42 20.14 -35.58
N PHE A 20 25.34 20.78 -34.86
CA PHE A 20 25.62 20.46 -33.46
C PHE A 20 24.42 20.76 -32.54
N LEU A 21 23.77 21.92 -32.71
CA LEU A 21 22.55 22.26 -31.96
C LEU A 21 21.42 21.26 -32.21
N HIS A 22 21.25 20.81 -33.46
CA HIS A 22 20.26 19.79 -33.80
C HIS A 22 20.53 18.49 -33.05
N THR A 23 21.77 17.99 -33.06
CA THR A 23 22.14 16.78 -32.33
C THR A 23 21.94 16.94 -30.82
N LEU A 24 22.29 18.09 -30.24
CA LEU A 24 22.02 18.36 -28.83
C LEU A 24 20.53 18.34 -28.50
N GLN A 25 19.70 18.88 -29.39
CA GLN A 25 18.25 18.88 -29.23
C GLN A 25 17.68 17.46 -29.34
N GLU A 26 18.13 16.66 -30.31
CA GLU A 26 17.75 15.25 -30.42
C GLU A 26 18.12 14.45 -29.17
N VAL A 27 19.34 14.65 -28.65
CA VAL A 27 19.79 13.99 -27.40
C VAL A 27 18.95 14.44 -26.21
N HIS A 28 18.63 15.73 -26.11
CA HIS A 28 17.77 16.26 -25.05
C HIS A 28 16.36 15.67 -25.11
N ASP A 29 15.74 15.65 -26.30
CA ASP A 29 14.40 15.12 -26.51
C ASP A 29 14.34 13.62 -26.22
N ALA A 30 15.35 12.86 -26.68
CA ALA A 30 15.48 11.44 -26.39
C ALA A 30 15.64 11.20 -24.88
N SER A 31 16.47 11.98 -24.19
CA SER A 31 16.71 11.86 -22.75
C SER A 31 15.45 12.16 -21.94
N SER A 32 14.73 13.24 -22.29
CA SER A 32 13.46 13.61 -21.66
C SER A 32 12.40 12.53 -21.86
N SER A 33 12.34 11.95 -23.06
CA SER A 33 11.45 10.84 -23.39
C SER A 33 11.74 9.58 -22.57
N VAL A 34 13.03 9.22 -22.41
CA VAL A 34 13.47 8.11 -21.56
C VAL A 34 13.13 8.36 -20.09
N ALA A 35 13.41 9.55 -19.57
CA ALA A 35 13.10 9.92 -18.20
C ALA A 35 11.59 9.79 -17.91
N GLY A 36 10.74 10.24 -18.82
CA GLY A 36 9.28 10.08 -18.69
C GLY A 36 8.84 8.61 -18.66
N ARG A 37 9.42 7.74 -19.49
CA ARG A 37 9.14 6.30 -19.45
C ARG A 37 9.59 5.64 -18.14
N LEU A 38 10.78 5.98 -17.65
CA LEU A 38 11.30 5.45 -16.39
C LEU A 38 10.42 5.86 -15.20
N TYR A 39 9.97 7.12 -15.18
CA TYR A 39 9.05 7.59 -14.14
C TYR A 39 7.73 6.82 -14.13
N ARG A 40 7.12 6.59 -15.31
CA ARG A 40 5.89 5.78 -15.44
C ARG A 40 6.10 4.35 -14.94
N LEU A 41 7.17 3.69 -15.39
CA LEU A 41 7.49 2.32 -14.97
C LEU A 41 7.68 2.22 -13.45
N SER A 42 8.48 3.12 -12.87
CA SER A 42 8.72 3.17 -11.43
C SER A 42 7.42 3.37 -10.65
N SER A 43 6.58 4.30 -11.11
CA SER A 43 5.28 4.58 -10.49
C SER A 43 4.35 3.37 -10.61
N GLY A 44 4.26 2.71 -11.76
CA GLY A 44 3.47 1.48 -11.93
C GLY A 44 3.90 0.36 -10.97
N HIS A 45 5.21 0.19 -10.75
CA HIS A 45 5.73 -0.76 -9.76
C HIS A 45 5.32 -0.40 -8.32
N THR A 46 5.33 0.89 -7.96
CA THR A 46 4.90 1.31 -6.62
C THR A 46 3.41 1.04 -6.37
N HIS A 47 2.53 1.30 -7.34
CA HIS A 47 1.10 0.98 -7.21
C HIS A 47 0.86 -0.53 -7.16
N SER A 48 1.58 -1.31 -7.97
CA SER A 48 1.48 -2.77 -7.95
C SER A 48 1.90 -3.36 -6.60
N ALA A 49 2.99 -2.85 -6.00
CA ALA A 49 3.42 -3.24 -4.66
C ALA A 49 2.37 -2.87 -3.61
N GLU A 50 1.72 -1.71 -3.74
CA GLU A 50 0.65 -1.27 -2.86
C GLU A 50 -0.58 -2.20 -2.91
N LEU A 51 -1.03 -2.57 -4.11
CA LEU A 51 -2.15 -3.49 -4.29
C LEU A 51 -1.86 -4.87 -3.69
N LEU A 52 -0.64 -5.37 -3.83
CA LEU A 52 -0.19 -6.64 -3.26
C LEU A 52 -0.20 -6.59 -1.73
N ASP A 53 0.35 -5.54 -1.12
CA ASP A 53 0.38 -5.40 0.33
C ASP A 53 -1.03 -5.33 0.93
N LEU A 54 -1.94 -4.57 0.31
CA LEU A 54 -3.34 -4.52 0.73
C LEU A 54 -4.02 -5.89 0.62
N SER A 55 -3.71 -6.67 -0.42
CA SER A 55 -4.21 -8.04 -0.58
C SER A 55 -3.68 -8.98 0.51
N VAL A 56 -2.38 -8.91 0.80
CA VAL A 56 -1.76 -9.68 1.89
C VAL A 56 -2.36 -9.31 3.24
N ILE A 57 -2.62 -8.03 3.48
CA ILE A 57 -3.27 -7.56 4.72
C ILE A 57 -4.66 -8.18 4.88
N MET A 58 -5.49 -8.21 3.83
CA MET A 58 -6.81 -8.84 3.88
C MET A 58 -6.70 -10.33 4.24
N VAL A 59 -5.83 -11.07 3.55
CA VAL A 59 -5.63 -12.52 3.82
C VAL A 59 -5.16 -12.75 5.25
N LYS A 60 -4.24 -11.93 5.77
CA LYS A 60 -3.76 -12.04 7.15
C LYS A 60 -4.90 -11.86 8.18
N HIS A 61 -5.80 -10.91 7.97
CA HIS A 61 -6.92 -10.69 8.89
C HIS A 61 -7.97 -11.80 8.78
N PHE A 62 -8.24 -12.30 7.57
CA PHE A 62 -9.10 -13.46 7.37
C PHE A 62 -8.56 -14.70 8.11
N LEU A 63 -7.30 -15.07 7.87
CA LEU A 63 -6.68 -16.23 8.53
C LEU A 63 -6.62 -16.08 10.05
N TRP A 64 -6.45 -14.85 10.53
CA TRP A 64 -6.48 -14.57 11.96
C TRP A 64 -7.85 -14.81 12.57
N ARG A 65 -8.93 -14.33 11.93
CA ARG A 65 -10.31 -14.62 12.33
C ARG A 65 -10.58 -16.11 12.40
N GLU A 66 -10.22 -16.86 11.35
CA GLU A 66 -10.43 -18.31 11.31
C GLU A 66 -9.69 -19.02 12.45
N ARG A 67 -8.47 -18.58 12.77
CA ARG A 67 -7.73 -19.12 13.91
C ARG A 67 -8.44 -18.87 15.24
N VAL A 68 -9.01 -17.67 15.43
CA VAL A 68 -9.80 -17.37 16.64
C VAL A 68 -11.08 -18.19 16.70
N PHE A 69 -11.80 -18.35 15.59
CA PHE A 69 -12.98 -19.20 15.53
C PHE A 69 -12.65 -20.66 15.88
N MET A 70 -11.58 -21.21 15.32
CA MET A 70 -11.11 -22.56 15.65
C MET A 70 -10.70 -22.68 17.11
N ALA A 71 -9.97 -21.71 17.66
CA ALA A 71 -9.56 -21.70 19.06
C ALA A 71 -10.76 -21.77 20.02
N ILE A 72 -11.77 -20.96 19.73
CA ILE A 72 -12.98 -20.87 20.52
C ILE A 72 -13.82 -22.15 20.42
N ILE A 73 -14.04 -22.66 19.20
CA ILE A 73 -14.91 -23.83 18.96
C ILE A 73 -14.27 -25.12 19.47
N LEU A 74 -12.95 -25.27 19.31
CA LEU A 74 -12.23 -26.51 19.64
C LEU A 74 -11.72 -26.53 21.09
N GLY A 75 -11.88 -25.43 21.85
CA GLY A 75 -11.64 -25.40 23.29
C GLY A 75 -10.19 -25.70 23.70
N GLY A 76 -9.19 -25.01 23.12
CA GLY A 76 -7.80 -25.25 23.53
C GLY A 76 -6.72 -24.76 22.59
N HIS A 77 -6.57 -23.44 22.45
CA HIS A 77 -5.34 -22.86 21.92
C HIS A 77 -4.66 -22.00 22.97
N ASP A 78 -3.34 -21.90 22.88
CA ASP A 78 -2.53 -21.03 23.71
C ASP A 78 -3.05 -19.58 23.57
N ASN A 79 -3.83 -19.14 24.55
CA ASN A 79 -4.41 -17.80 24.57
C ASN A 79 -3.33 -16.73 24.45
N ASP A 80 -2.09 -17.02 24.88
CA ASP A 80 -0.96 -16.10 24.74
C ASP A 80 -0.47 -15.98 23.28
N ALA A 81 -0.62 -17.03 22.46
CA ALA A 81 -0.38 -16.96 21.02
C ALA A 81 -1.46 -16.16 20.28
N LEU A 82 -2.67 -16.06 20.86
CA LEU A 82 -3.79 -15.25 20.34
C LEU A 82 -3.74 -13.80 20.84
N LYS A 83 -3.18 -13.52 22.02
CA LYS A 83 -3.06 -12.17 22.60
C LYS A 83 -2.10 -11.22 21.86
N GLN A 84 -1.28 -11.71 20.93
CA GLN A 84 -0.18 -10.90 20.36
C GLN A 84 -0.58 -9.81 19.36
N VAL A 85 -1.86 -9.62 19.03
CA VAL A 85 -2.20 -8.71 17.92
C VAL A 85 -2.63 -7.34 18.43
N SER A 86 -1.64 -6.53 18.79
CA SER A 86 -1.84 -5.09 18.94
C SER A 86 -2.29 -4.50 17.61
N VAL A 87 -3.34 -3.66 17.67
CA VAL A 87 -3.89 -2.93 16.52
C VAL A 87 -2.80 -2.20 15.73
N ARG A 88 -1.76 -1.67 16.40
CA ARG A 88 -0.68 -0.92 15.74
C ARG A 88 0.45 -1.81 15.23
N SER A 89 0.67 -2.96 15.86
CA SER A 89 1.74 -3.89 15.48
C SER A 89 1.30 -4.91 14.42
N CYS A 90 0.03 -4.97 14.03
CA CYS A 90 -0.40 -5.85 12.95
C CYS A 90 0.01 -5.29 11.57
N ALA A 91 -0.13 -6.11 10.52
CA ALA A 91 0.24 -5.70 9.16
C ALA A 91 -0.55 -4.47 8.69
N LEU A 92 -1.85 -4.41 9.00
CA LEU A 92 -2.69 -3.25 8.70
C LEU A 92 -2.27 -2.04 9.52
N GLY A 93 -2.00 -2.19 10.82
CA GLY A 93 -1.58 -1.07 11.69
C GLY A 93 -0.28 -0.42 11.23
N ARG A 94 0.74 -1.23 10.92
CA ARG A 94 2.01 -0.73 10.37
C ARG A 94 1.83 -0.02 9.04
N TRP A 95 0.98 -0.56 8.18
CA TRP A 95 0.65 0.06 6.90
C TRP A 95 -0.08 1.39 7.11
N TYR A 96 -1.11 1.39 7.95
CA TYR A 96 -1.97 2.53 8.26
C TYR A 96 -1.17 3.71 8.79
N ASP A 97 -0.34 3.49 9.81
CA ASP A 97 0.49 4.52 10.44
C ASP A 97 1.72 4.93 9.61
N GLY A 98 2.10 4.12 8.64
CA GLY A 98 3.24 4.32 7.74
C GLY A 98 2.80 4.85 6.38
N ARG A 99 3.13 4.08 5.34
CA ARG A 99 2.89 4.43 3.93
C ARG A 99 1.42 4.66 3.56
N GLY A 100 0.49 4.00 4.26
CA GLY A 100 -0.95 4.16 4.04
C GLY A 100 -1.45 5.58 4.30
N LYS A 101 -0.71 6.41 5.05
CA LYS A 101 -1.04 7.82 5.28
C LYS A 101 -1.21 8.64 4.01
N THR A 102 -0.62 8.24 2.89
CA THR A 102 -0.85 8.92 1.60
C THR A 102 -2.34 8.91 1.21
N TYR A 103 -3.10 7.91 1.68
CA TYR A 103 -4.53 7.75 1.45
C TYR A 103 -5.41 8.40 2.54
N SER A 104 -4.84 9.17 3.47
CA SER A 104 -5.59 9.76 4.60
C SER A 104 -6.70 10.73 4.19
N HIS A 105 -6.62 11.25 2.95
CA HIS A 105 -7.64 12.09 2.34
C HIS A 105 -8.91 11.31 1.96
N LEU A 106 -8.85 9.97 1.86
CA LEU A 106 -10.00 9.14 1.52
C LEU A 106 -10.90 8.91 2.75
N PRO A 107 -12.24 9.05 2.62
CA PRO A 107 -13.17 8.63 3.67
C PRO A 107 -12.99 7.16 4.07
N ALA A 108 -12.75 6.29 3.08
CA ALA A 108 -12.51 4.87 3.28
C ALA A 108 -11.32 4.60 4.23
N TYR A 109 -10.25 5.38 4.14
CA TYR A 109 -9.09 5.26 5.03
C TYR A 109 -9.44 5.63 6.48
N ARG A 110 -10.21 6.71 6.69
CA ARG A 110 -10.62 7.10 8.05
C ARG A 110 -11.51 6.04 8.69
N SER A 111 -12.51 5.56 7.95
CA SER A 111 -13.38 4.47 8.41
C SER A 111 -12.61 3.16 8.63
N LEU A 112 -11.58 2.88 7.82
CA LEU A 112 -10.74 1.70 7.98
C LEU A 112 -10.05 1.70 9.36
N GLY A 113 -9.53 2.85 9.80
CA GLY A 113 -8.91 2.98 11.12
C GLY A 113 -9.89 2.69 12.27
N GLU A 114 -11.11 3.22 12.19
CA GLU A 114 -12.16 2.96 13.20
C GLU A 114 -12.59 1.50 13.25
N VAL A 115 -12.89 0.90 12.09
CA VAL A 115 -13.31 -0.51 12.00
C VAL A 115 -12.17 -1.43 12.46
N HIS A 116 -10.93 -1.11 12.10
CA HIS A 116 -9.74 -1.86 12.50
C HIS A 116 -9.54 -1.86 14.01
N PHE A 117 -9.69 -0.70 14.65
CA PHE A 117 -9.65 -0.59 16.10
C PHE A 117 -10.75 -1.44 16.77
N ARG A 118 -12.00 -1.31 16.29
CA ARG A 118 -13.15 -2.07 16.83
C ARG A 118 -12.96 -3.57 16.67
N TYR A 119 -12.43 -4.01 15.53
CA TYR A 119 -12.14 -5.43 15.25
C TYR A 119 -11.16 -6.00 16.26
N HIS A 120 -10.01 -5.35 16.47
CA HIS A 120 -9.02 -5.82 17.46
C HIS A 120 -9.52 -5.73 18.89
N LYS A 121 -10.26 -4.67 19.23
CA LYS A 121 -10.83 -4.52 20.56
C LYS A 121 -11.75 -5.71 20.88
N LEU A 122 -12.70 -6.00 20.00
CA LEU A 122 -13.64 -7.11 20.18
C LEU A 122 -12.92 -8.46 20.27
N LEU A 123 -11.94 -8.67 19.41
CA LEU A 123 -11.16 -9.91 19.37
C LEU A 123 -10.37 -10.13 20.67
N ASN A 124 -9.74 -9.09 21.21
CA ASN A 124 -9.05 -9.17 22.50
C ASN A 124 -10.03 -9.40 23.66
N GLU A 125 -11.17 -8.69 23.67
CA GLU A 125 -12.22 -8.90 24.68
C GLU A 125 -12.80 -10.32 24.65
N LEU A 126 -12.82 -10.99 23.49
CA LEU A 126 -13.24 -12.39 23.36
C LEU A 126 -12.17 -13.38 23.84
N ILE A 127 -10.89 -13.05 23.67
CA ILE A 127 -9.78 -13.90 24.16
C ILE A 127 -9.61 -13.75 25.67
N ASP A 128 -9.83 -12.55 26.21
CA ASP A 128 -9.69 -12.28 27.65
C ASP A 128 -10.87 -12.80 28.47
N ARG A 129 -12.07 -12.87 27.87
CA ARG A 129 -13.22 -13.53 28.49
C ARG A 129 -13.06 -15.04 28.33
N ASP A 130 -13.20 -15.78 29.43
CA ASP A 130 -13.26 -17.23 29.34
C ASP A 130 -14.53 -17.62 28.57
N VAL A 131 -14.34 -18.14 27.36
CA VAL A 131 -15.45 -18.41 26.45
C VAL A 131 -16.31 -19.57 26.97
N GLU A 132 -15.78 -20.38 27.89
CA GLU A 132 -16.54 -21.43 28.58
C GLU A 132 -17.68 -20.88 29.45
N ASP A 133 -17.57 -19.64 29.93
CA ASP A 133 -18.61 -18.98 30.74
C ASP A 133 -19.67 -18.26 29.91
N MET A 134 -19.51 -18.18 28.58
CA MET A 134 -20.49 -17.52 27.71
C MET A 134 -21.64 -18.44 27.34
N THR A 135 -22.86 -17.90 27.34
CA THR A 135 -23.98 -18.61 26.71
C THR A 135 -23.76 -18.68 25.19
N PHE A 136 -24.32 -19.73 24.55
CA PHE A 136 -24.28 -19.87 23.09
C PHE A 136 -24.80 -18.62 22.36
N ARG A 137 -25.82 -17.94 22.93
CA ARG A 137 -26.38 -16.71 22.35
C ARG A 137 -25.38 -15.56 22.37
N GLU A 138 -24.70 -15.36 23.50
CA GLU A 138 -23.68 -14.32 23.65
C GLU A 138 -22.53 -14.58 22.68
N LEU A 139 -21.99 -15.81 22.69
CA LEU A 139 -20.91 -16.19 21.80
C LEU A 139 -21.28 -15.99 20.32
N SER A 140 -22.46 -16.48 19.90
CA SER A 140 -22.95 -16.32 18.53
C SER A 140 -23.08 -14.84 18.12
N THR A 141 -23.53 -13.97 19.03
CA THR A 141 -23.65 -12.52 18.79
C THR A 141 -22.28 -11.89 18.57
N GLU A 142 -21.29 -12.26 19.38
CA GLU A 142 -19.95 -11.69 19.29
C GLU A 142 -19.22 -12.16 18.02
N LEU A 143 -19.32 -13.45 17.68
CA LEU A 143 -18.74 -14.00 16.44
C LEU A 143 -19.38 -13.37 15.20
N THR A 144 -20.70 -13.15 15.21
CA THR A 144 -21.41 -12.45 14.13
C THR A 144 -20.93 -11.00 13.99
N THR A 145 -20.70 -10.31 15.11
CA THR A 145 -20.18 -8.94 15.11
C THR A 145 -18.75 -8.89 14.58
N LEU A 146 -17.91 -9.85 14.97
CA LEU A 146 -16.53 -9.97 14.48
C LEU A 146 -16.51 -10.24 12.96
N GLU A 147 -17.41 -11.07 12.45
CA GLU A 147 -17.58 -11.33 11.02
C GLU A 147 -17.99 -10.06 10.26
N MET A 148 -18.98 -9.33 10.76
CA MET A 148 -19.41 -8.06 10.17
C MET A 148 -18.24 -7.06 10.08
N LEU A 149 -17.46 -6.91 11.15
CA LEU A 149 -16.30 -6.02 11.16
C LEU A 149 -15.23 -6.49 10.16
N SER A 150 -15.00 -7.81 10.04
CA SER A 150 -14.09 -8.39 9.04
C SER A 150 -14.52 -8.03 7.60
N GLN A 151 -15.82 -8.16 7.30
CA GLN A 151 -16.35 -7.79 5.98
C GLN A 151 -16.23 -6.29 5.70
N GLN A 152 -16.44 -5.44 6.72
CA GLN A 152 -16.22 -4.00 6.60
C GLN A 152 -14.75 -3.67 6.31
N LEU A 153 -13.79 -4.34 6.97
CA LEU A 153 -12.36 -4.18 6.67
C LEU A 153 -12.05 -4.50 5.22
N VAL A 154 -12.51 -5.66 4.73
CA VAL A 154 -12.30 -6.09 3.34
C VAL A 154 -12.90 -5.09 2.36
N GLY A 155 -14.13 -4.62 2.61
CA GLY A 155 -14.80 -3.63 1.76
C GLY A 155 -14.05 -2.30 1.69
N LEU A 156 -13.58 -1.80 2.84
CA LEU A 156 -12.84 -0.53 2.92
C LEU A 156 -11.45 -0.65 2.27
N ILE A 157 -10.74 -1.76 2.48
CA ILE A 157 -9.48 -2.03 1.77
C ILE A 157 -9.71 -2.10 0.26
N GLY A 158 -10.79 -2.76 -0.18
CA GLY A 158 -11.16 -2.83 -1.60
C GLY A 158 -11.43 -1.45 -2.22
N GLN A 159 -12.03 -0.52 -1.48
CA GLN A 159 -12.21 0.86 -1.94
C GLN A 159 -10.88 1.59 -2.13
N ILE A 160 -9.92 1.40 -1.21
CA ILE A 160 -8.58 1.97 -1.34
C ILE A 160 -7.84 1.34 -2.51
N GLN A 161 -7.90 0.01 -2.67
CA GLN A 161 -7.31 -0.69 -3.82
C GLN A 161 -7.87 -0.17 -5.14
N HIS A 162 -9.18 0.05 -5.23
CA HIS A 162 -9.79 0.64 -6.42
C HIS A 162 -9.21 2.03 -6.74
N HIS A 163 -9.02 2.88 -5.72
CA HIS A 163 -8.37 4.17 -5.90
C HIS A 163 -6.91 4.03 -6.39
N VAL A 164 -6.13 3.11 -5.82
CA VAL A 164 -4.75 2.82 -6.26
C VAL A 164 -4.71 2.38 -7.73
N THR A 165 -5.64 1.53 -8.16
CA THR A 165 -5.76 1.10 -9.56
C THR A 165 -6.08 2.27 -10.49
N LEU A 166 -6.94 3.21 -10.06
CA LEU A 166 -7.22 4.41 -10.85
C LEU A 166 -5.96 5.28 -11.03
N LEU A 167 -5.17 5.46 -9.96
CA LEU A 167 -3.90 6.18 -10.05
C LEU A 167 -2.92 5.49 -11.01
N GLN A 168 -2.78 4.17 -10.94
CA GLN A 168 -1.94 3.40 -11.87
C GLN A 168 -2.36 3.63 -13.33
N ASN A 169 -3.66 3.55 -13.62
CA ASN A 169 -4.19 3.77 -14.97
C ASN A 169 -3.98 5.21 -15.49
N THR A 170 -3.90 6.21 -14.61
CA THR A 170 -3.57 7.58 -15.02
C THR A 170 -2.11 7.76 -15.38
N VAL A 171 -1.22 6.95 -14.79
CA VAL A 171 0.21 6.98 -15.09
C VAL A 171 0.53 6.18 -16.35
N ASP A 172 -0.25 5.14 -16.65
CA ASP A 172 -0.07 4.31 -17.86
C ASP A 172 -0.60 4.97 -19.15
N ARG A 173 -1.41 6.04 -19.03
CA ARG A 173 -1.90 6.88 -20.15
C ARG A 173 -0.91 7.98 -20.51
#